data_AF-A0A7Y3HED1-F1
#
_entry.id   AF-A0A7Y3HED1-F1
#
_cell.length_a   1.000
_cell.length_b   1.000
_cell.length_c   1.000
_cell.angle_alpha   90.00
_cell.angle_beta   90.00
_cell.angle_gamma   90.00
#
_symmetry.space_group_name_H-M   'P 1'
#
loop_
_entity.id
_entity.type
_entity.pdbx_description
1 polymer ?
#
loop_
_entity_poly.entity_id
_entity_poly.type
_entity_poly.pdbx_seq_one_letter_code
_entity_poly.pdbx_strand_id
1 'polypeptide(L)'
;RVFFETEGSEGDDVLALQEALLRLGHTAGDTLVASGVFDDATLAALVELQDAAGMEADGTVGPTNVLFTPGAVRVADRFLEPGALLNPGMAVLGTSTGESVVTIDLPAADQALLDEGERVVVVLPDDTRIDGTVQSKAETATVSPQGEATFKVVIVLDDTAAAAGLDQAPVGVEVITDRADDVLAVPVTALLALAESGYAVEVEQPDGSTRLVAVDAGMYADGLVEVTSTALSPGDRVVAP
;
A
#
# COMPACT_ATOMS: atom_id res chain seq x y z
N ARG A 1 14.83 4.60 -18.35
CA ARG A 1 15.33 5.05 -19.67
C ARG A 1 16.85 5.01 -19.62
N VAL A 2 17.55 4.78 -20.73
CA VAL A 2 19.01 4.62 -20.73
C VAL A 2 19.59 5.62 -21.71
N PHE A 3 20.39 6.57 -21.21
CA PHE A 3 21.10 7.54 -22.02
C PHE A 3 22.58 7.55 -21.67
N PHE A 4 23.38 7.92 -22.66
CA PHE A 4 24.76 8.34 -22.51
C PHE A 4 24.74 9.86 -22.52
N GLU A 5 25.23 10.50 -21.47
CA GLU A 5 25.34 11.95 -21.43
C GLU A 5 26.79 12.37 -21.66
N THR A 6 26.97 13.23 -22.65
CA THR A 6 28.25 13.81 -23.04
C THR A 6 28.08 15.32 -23.25
N GLU A 7 29.17 16.05 -23.35
CA GLU A 7 29.17 17.48 -23.67
C GLU A 7 28.28 17.80 -24.89
N GLY A 8 27.36 18.76 -24.73
CA GLY A 8 26.36 19.13 -25.74
C GLY A 8 25.03 18.37 -25.67
N SER A 9 24.86 17.43 -24.73
CA SER A 9 23.55 16.84 -24.41
C SER A 9 22.60 17.86 -23.76
N GLU A 10 21.29 17.69 -23.97
CA GLU A 10 20.25 18.49 -23.32
C GLU A 10 19.03 17.64 -22.92
N GLY A 11 18.41 17.95 -21.78
CA GLY A 11 17.15 17.35 -21.36
C GLY A 11 17.03 17.10 -19.85
N ASP A 12 15.93 16.44 -19.46
CA ASP A 12 15.60 16.13 -18.06
C ASP A 12 16.67 15.23 -17.39
N ASP A 13 17.32 14.37 -18.17
CA ASP A 13 18.37 13.46 -17.66
C ASP A 13 19.65 14.24 -17.32
N VAL A 14 20.03 15.23 -18.14
CA VAL A 14 21.13 16.17 -17.84
C VAL A 14 20.79 17.02 -16.61
N LEU A 15 19.54 17.49 -16.51
CA LEU A 15 19.09 18.25 -15.35
C LEU A 15 19.21 17.42 -14.07
N ALA A 16 18.74 16.17 -14.10
CA ALA A 16 18.84 15.24 -12.97
C ALA A 16 20.30 14.95 -12.57
N LEU A 17 21.21 14.81 -13.55
CA LEU A 17 22.64 14.65 -13.30
C LEU A 17 23.23 15.88 -12.59
N GLN A 18 22.95 17.08 -13.10
CA GLN A 18 23.45 18.34 -12.52
C GLN A 18 22.95 18.53 -11.09
N GLU A 19 21.67 18.28 -10.82
CA GLU A 19 21.11 18.33 -9.47
C GLU A 19 21.77 17.31 -8.53
N ALA A 20 22.11 16.11 -9.04
CA ALA A 20 22.83 15.11 -8.27
C ALA A 20 24.26 15.55 -7.94
N LEU A 21 25.00 16.10 -8.92
CA LEU A 21 26.36 16.63 -8.72
C LEU A 21 26.38 17.75 -7.68
N LEU A 22 25.44 18.70 -7.78
CA LEU A 22 25.26 19.77 -6.78
C LEU A 22 24.99 19.21 -5.38
N ARG A 23 24.11 18.20 -5.27
CA ARG A 23 23.76 17.58 -3.98
C ARG A 23 24.92 16.79 -3.36
N LEU A 24 25.78 16.21 -4.20
CA LEU A 24 26.98 15.49 -3.79
C LEU A 24 28.17 16.42 -3.50
N GLY A 25 28.05 17.72 -3.83
CA GLY A 25 29.09 18.73 -3.58
C GLY A 25 30.15 18.82 -4.68
N HIS A 26 29.90 18.25 -5.86
CA HIS A 26 30.75 18.40 -7.05
C HIS A 26 30.20 19.56 -7.88
N THR A 27 30.77 20.75 -7.69
CA THR A 27 30.21 22.01 -8.20
C THR A 27 31.08 22.68 -9.26
N ALA A 28 32.21 22.07 -9.65
CA ALA A 28 33.18 22.69 -10.54
C ALA A 28 33.62 24.10 -10.05
N GLY A 29 33.93 24.21 -8.76
CA GLY A 29 34.24 25.50 -8.12
C GLY A 29 33.04 26.47 -8.11
N ASP A 30 31.83 25.96 -7.83
CA ASP A 30 30.56 26.70 -7.75
C ASP A 30 30.08 27.31 -9.07
N THR A 31 30.57 26.78 -10.20
CA THR A 31 30.16 27.22 -11.54
C THR A 31 29.02 26.39 -12.14
N LEU A 32 28.77 25.19 -11.60
CA LEU A 32 27.70 24.31 -12.04
C LEU A 32 26.31 24.90 -11.77
N VAL A 33 25.47 24.94 -12.80
CA VAL A 33 24.05 25.31 -12.71
C VAL A 33 23.21 24.19 -13.31
N ALA A 34 22.13 23.82 -12.62
CA ALA A 34 21.13 22.86 -13.11
C ALA A 34 20.27 23.51 -14.21
N SER A 35 20.82 23.57 -15.43
CA SER A 35 20.22 24.20 -16.60
C SER A 35 19.52 23.20 -17.53
N GLY A 36 19.81 21.91 -17.39
CA GLY A 36 19.42 20.86 -18.33
C GLY A 36 20.28 20.81 -19.60
N VAL A 37 21.37 21.57 -19.67
CA VAL A 37 22.33 21.60 -20.78
C VAL A 37 23.71 21.15 -20.28
N PHE A 38 24.29 20.14 -20.93
CA PHE A 38 25.58 19.58 -20.54
C PHE A 38 26.70 20.46 -21.10
N ASP A 39 27.16 21.39 -20.26
CA ASP A 39 28.21 22.37 -20.55
C ASP A 39 29.56 22.01 -19.88
N ASP A 40 30.57 22.86 -20.10
CA ASP A 40 31.92 22.71 -19.51
C ASP A 40 31.89 22.59 -17.97
N ALA A 41 30.95 23.27 -17.31
CA ALA A 41 30.81 23.21 -15.86
C ALA A 41 30.27 21.84 -15.42
N THR A 42 29.32 21.28 -16.16
CA THR A 42 28.80 19.93 -15.95
C THR A 42 29.88 18.87 -16.18
N LEU A 43 30.68 19.03 -17.24
CA LEU A 43 31.82 18.17 -17.54
C LEU A 43 32.83 18.18 -16.37
N ALA A 44 33.23 19.37 -15.93
CA ALA A 44 34.18 19.53 -14.83
C ALA A 44 33.67 18.93 -13.51
N ALA A 45 32.40 19.13 -13.17
CA ALA A 45 31.80 18.56 -11.98
C ALA A 45 31.68 17.02 -12.07
N LEU A 46 31.40 16.47 -13.25
CA LEU A 46 31.38 15.03 -13.47
C LEU A 46 32.77 14.42 -13.32
N VAL A 47 33.80 15.08 -13.85
CA VAL A 47 35.20 14.68 -13.66
C VAL A 47 35.59 14.69 -12.18
N GLU A 48 35.21 15.73 -11.43
CA GLU A 48 35.42 15.78 -9.97
C GLU A 48 34.77 14.59 -9.24
N LEU A 49 33.54 14.22 -9.62
CA LEU A 49 32.86 13.06 -9.07
C LEU A 49 33.60 11.75 -9.43
N GLN A 50 33.99 11.58 -10.69
CA GLN A 50 34.68 10.38 -11.17
C GLN A 50 36.03 10.18 -10.46
N ASP A 51 36.80 11.26 -10.31
CA ASP A 51 38.06 11.25 -9.55
C ASP A 51 37.82 10.87 -8.08
N ALA A 52 36.80 11.47 -7.44
CA ALA A 52 36.43 11.16 -6.06
C ALA A 52 35.96 9.71 -5.87
N ALA A 53 35.34 9.13 -6.90
CA ALA A 53 34.88 7.75 -6.93
C ALA A 53 35.98 6.74 -7.35
N GLY A 54 37.18 7.20 -7.72
CA GLY A 54 38.28 6.35 -8.20
C GLY A 54 38.01 5.71 -9.57
N MET A 55 37.13 6.34 -10.37
CA MET A 55 36.81 5.93 -11.73
C MET A 55 37.78 6.57 -12.74
N GLU A 56 37.76 6.10 -13.98
CA GLU A 56 38.40 6.84 -15.07
C GLU A 56 37.64 8.14 -15.32
N ALA A 57 38.32 9.28 -15.17
CA ALA A 57 37.74 10.62 -15.31
C ALA A 57 37.61 11.04 -16.79
N ASP A 58 36.78 10.31 -17.52
CA ASP A 58 36.52 10.51 -18.94
C ASP A 58 35.40 11.53 -19.22
N GLY A 59 34.76 12.05 -18.17
CA GLY A 59 33.68 13.02 -18.28
C GLY A 59 32.43 12.46 -18.97
N THR A 60 32.29 11.14 -19.03
CA THR A 60 31.17 10.46 -19.68
C THR A 60 30.40 9.62 -18.67
N VAL A 61 29.08 9.71 -18.72
CA VAL A 61 28.19 8.87 -17.90
C VAL A 61 27.26 8.07 -18.80
N GLY A 62 27.13 6.79 -18.47
CA GLY A 62 26.24 5.86 -19.16
C GLY A 62 25.72 4.77 -18.23
N PRO A 63 24.92 3.83 -18.75
CA PRO A 63 24.23 2.79 -17.97
C PRO A 63 25.18 1.85 -17.21
N THR A 64 26.44 1.78 -17.62
CA THR A 64 27.45 0.95 -16.99
C THR A 64 27.96 1.55 -15.68
N ASN A 65 27.84 2.87 -15.51
CA ASN A 65 28.49 3.61 -14.44
C ASN A 65 27.47 4.28 -13.49
N VAL A 66 26.28 4.63 -13.98
CA VAL A 66 25.22 5.28 -13.20
C VAL A 66 23.85 4.70 -13.52
N LEU A 67 23.04 4.51 -12.47
CA LEU A 67 21.64 4.09 -12.57
C LEU A 67 20.73 5.27 -12.19
N PHE A 68 19.86 5.68 -13.11
CA PHE A 68 18.78 6.62 -12.83
C PHE A 68 17.51 5.85 -12.46
N THR A 69 16.93 6.17 -11.30
CA THR A 69 15.64 5.65 -10.88
C THR A 69 14.53 6.64 -11.21
N PRO A 70 13.32 6.18 -11.59
CA PRO A 70 12.20 7.05 -11.94
C PRO A 70 11.61 7.81 -10.74
N GLY A 71 12.10 7.55 -9.52
CA GLY A 71 11.67 8.21 -8.30
C GLY A 71 12.65 7.96 -7.15
N ALA A 72 12.31 8.48 -5.97
CA ALA A 72 13.11 8.29 -4.77
C ALA A 72 13.15 6.81 -4.37
N VAL A 73 14.36 6.28 -4.21
CA VAL A 73 14.61 4.93 -3.71
C VAL A 73 15.49 4.97 -2.47
N ARG A 74 15.24 4.05 -1.55
CA ARG A 74 16.12 3.75 -0.44
C ARG A 74 16.99 2.56 -0.84
N VAL A 75 18.30 2.65 -0.62
CA VAL A 75 19.17 1.48 -0.70
C VAL A 75 18.93 0.64 0.55
N ALA A 76 18.29 -0.52 0.38
CA ALA A 76 17.99 -1.46 1.45
C ALA A 76 19.19 -2.38 1.72
N ASP A 77 19.81 -2.89 0.65
CA ASP A 77 20.92 -3.84 0.73
C ASP A 77 22.07 -3.43 -0.18
N ARG A 78 23.30 -3.73 0.29
CA ARG A 78 24.52 -3.65 -0.52
C ARG A 78 25.09 -5.05 -0.64
N PHE A 79 24.98 -5.64 -1.82
CA PHE A 79 25.46 -7.01 -2.07
C PHE A 79 26.92 -7.05 -2.52
N LEU A 80 27.48 -5.91 -2.92
CA LEU A 80 28.84 -5.78 -3.42
C LEU A 80 29.56 -4.60 -2.76
N GLU A 81 30.84 -4.81 -2.45
CA GLU A 81 31.74 -3.78 -1.95
C GLU A 81 32.41 -3.02 -3.10
N PRO A 82 32.80 -1.76 -2.92
CA PRO A 82 33.59 -1.02 -3.89
C PRO A 82 34.86 -1.79 -4.29
N GLY A 83 35.09 -1.94 -5.60
CA GLY A 83 36.23 -2.68 -6.16
C GLY A 83 36.02 -4.17 -6.37
N ALA A 84 34.86 -4.73 -6.00
CA ALA A 84 34.53 -6.13 -6.29
C ALA A 84 34.27 -6.37 -7.79
N LEU A 85 34.62 -7.57 -8.26
CA LEU A 85 34.37 -8.00 -9.64
C LEU A 85 32.87 -8.24 -9.88
N LEU A 86 32.35 -7.72 -10.99
CA LEU A 86 30.97 -7.90 -11.42
C LEU A 86 30.86 -9.00 -12.49
N ASN A 87 29.91 -9.91 -12.32
CA ASN A 87 29.50 -10.85 -13.36
C ASN A 87 28.05 -10.57 -13.78
N PRO A 88 27.67 -10.86 -15.05
CA PRO A 88 26.29 -10.72 -15.50
C PRO A 88 25.31 -11.47 -14.60
N GLY A 89 24.24 -10.78 -14.18
CA GLY A 89 23.20 -11.34 -13.31
C GLY A 89 23.47 -11.25 -11.81
N MET A 90 24.61 -10.69 -11.38
CA MET A 90 24.85 -10.42 -9.96
C MET A 90 24.05 -9.21 -9.49
N ALA A 91 23.33 -9.37 -8.37
CA ALA A 91 22.67 -8.26 -7.69
C ALA A 91 23.74 -7.35 -7.05
N VAL A 92 23.67 -6.04 -7.32
CA VAL A 92 24.62 -5.04 -6.79
C VAL A 92 24.04 -4.31 -5.58
N LEU A 93 22.81 -3.82 -5.72
CA LEU A 93 22.07 -3.13 -4.69
C LEU A 93 20.66 -3.72 -4.60
N GLY A 94 20.16 -3.86 -3.37
CA GLY A 94 18.73 -3.98 -3.11
C GLY A 94 18.18 -2.59 -2.88
N THR A 95 17.12 -2.22 -3.60
CA THR A 95 16.46 -0.92 -3.44
C THR A 95 15.02 -1.14 -3.04
N SER A 96 14.54 -0.36 -2.08
CA SER A 96 13.13 -0.27 -1.71
C SER A 96 12.60 1.14 -1.97
N THR A 97 11.30 1.29 -2.12
CA THR A 97 10.67 2.61 -2.07
C THR A 97 10.51 3.05 -0.61
N GLY A 98 10.27 4.34 -0.38
CA GLY A 98 9.99 4.87 0.96
C GLY A 98 8.57 4.60 1.45
N GLU A 99 7.73 3.97 0.63
CA GLU A 99 6.33 3.70 0.95
C GLU A 99 6.22 2.35 1.67
N SER A 100 5.82 2.39 2.94
CA SER A 100 5.45 1.20 3.69
C SER A 100 4.15 0.65 3.11
N VAL A 101 4.25 -0.47 2.38
CA VAL A 101 3.10 -1.20 1.86
C VAL A 101 2.96 -2.53 2.59
N VAL A 102 1.73 -2.98 2.77
CA VAL A 102 1.43 -4.32 3.25
C VAL A 102 1.34 -5.24 2.04
N THR A 103 2.05 -6.36 2.09
CA THR A 103 1.98 -7.40 1.05
C THR A 103 1.43 -8.67 1.66
N ILE A 104 0.44 -9.28 1.01
CA ILE A 104 -0.07 -10.59 1.39
C ILE A 104 -0.04 -11.54 0.19
N ASP A 105 0.14 -12.82 0.49
CA ASP A 105 -0.02 -13.92 -0.46
C ASP A 105 -1.44 -14.49 -0.29
N LEU A 106 -2.39 -14.01 -1.09
CA LEU A 106 -3.79 -14.41 -1.05
C LEU A 106 -3.96 -15.80 -1.68
N PRO A 107 -4.47 -16.83 -0.96
CA PRO A 107 -4.74 -18.13 -1.56
C PRO A 107 -5.67 -18.03 -2.76
N ALA A 108 -5.43 -18.81 -3.80
CA ALA A 108 -6.26 -18.77 -5.01
C ALA A 108 -7.74 -19.12 -4.76
N ALA A 109 -8.03 -19.86 -3.69
CA ALA A 109 -9.40 -20.14 -3.26
C ALA A 109 -10.15 -18.88 -2.78
N ASP A 110 -9.42 -17.91 -2.26
CA ASP A 110 -9.93 -16.68 -1.65
C ASP A 110 -9.84 -15.47 -2.59
N GLN A 111 -9.47 -15.68 -3.86
CA GLN A 111 -9.23 -14.62 -4.85
C GLN A 111 -10.42 -13.68 -5.09
N ALA A 112 -11.63 -14.14 -4.78
CA ALA A 112 -12.88 -13.40 -4.95
C ALA A 112 -13.25 -12.56 -3.72
N LEU A 113 -12.50 -12.70 -2.62
CA LEU A 113 -12.73 -11.93 -1.38
C LEU A 113 -12.09 -10.54 -1.41
N LEU A 114 -11.14 -10.31 -2.32
CA LEU A 114 -10.35 -9.09 -2.37
C LEU A 114 -10.16 -8.63 -3.80
N ASP A 115 -10.73 -7.49 -4.15
CA ASP A 115 -10.49 -6.80 -5.42
C ASP A 115 -9.75 -5.46 -5.25
N GLU A 116 -9.23 -4.94 -6.36
CA GLU A 116 -8.55 -3.64 -6.36
C GLU A 116 -9.51 -2.52 -5.94
N GLY A 117 -9.05 -1.65 -5.03
CA GLY A 117 -9.85 -0.57 -4.45
C GLY A 117 -10.70 -0.97 -3.24
N GLU A 118 -10.72 -2.25 -2.86
CA GLU A 118 -11.45 -2.72 -1.70
C GLU A 118 -10.80 -2.26 -0.38
N ARG A 119 -11.64 -2.00 0.64
CA ARG A 119 -11.17 -1.61 1.97
C ARG A 119 -10.93 -2.82 2.84
N VAL A 120 -9.85 -2.77 3.60
CA VAL A 120 -9.44 -3.83 4.52
C VAL A 120 -9.00 -3.22 5.84
N VAL A 121 -9.00 -4.03 6.89
CA VAL A 121 -8.40 -3.65 8.18
C VAL A 121 -7.10 -4.43 8.33
N VAL A 122 -6.01 -3.72 8.53
CA VAL A 122 -4.69 -4.29 8.81
C VAL A 122 -4.48 -4.31 10.32
N VAL A 123 -4.13 -5.48 10.85
CA VAL A 123 -3.79 -5.69 12.26
C VAL A 123 -2.26 -5.78 12.36
N LEU A 124 -1.66 -4.81 13.04
CA LEU A 124 -0.22 -4.76 13.29
C LEU A 124 0.22 -5.76 14.37
N PRO A 125 1.54 -6.06 14.51
CA PRO A 125 2.04 -6.97 15.54
C PRO A 125 1.73 -6.57 16.98
N ASP A 126 1.38 -5.31 17.22
CA ASP A 126 1.02 -4.74 18.52
C ASP A 126 -0.51 -4.70 18.75
N ASP A 127 -1.28 -5.43 17.93
CA ASP A 127 -2.75 -5.46 17.89
C ASP A 127 -3.42 -4.15 17.46
N THR A 128 -2.65 -3.14 17.03
CA THR A 128 -3.21 -1.90 16.46
C THR A 128 -3.93 -2.21 15.14
N ARG A 129 -5.15 -1.68 14.99
CA ARG A 129 -5.95 -1.80 13.77
C ARG A 129 -5.88 -0.53 12.96
N ILE A 130 -5.56 -0.66 11.67
CA ILE A 130 -5.40 0.46 10.73
C ILE A 130 -6.19 0.14 9.46
N ASP A 131 -6.95 1.10 8.98
CA ASP A 131 -7.64 0.97 7.70
C ASP A 131 -6.63 1.00 6.54
N GLY A 132 -6.86 0.16 5.55
CA GLY A 132 -6.07 0.11 4.33
C GLY A 132 -6.96 -0.07 3.10
N THR A 133 -6.36 0.20 1.95
CA THR A 133 -6.98 0.02 0.64
C THR A 133 -6.13 -0.89 -0.22
N VAL A 134 -6.76 -1.86 -0.88
CA VAL A 134 -6.09 -2.73 -1.87
C VAL A 134 -5.67 -1.87 -3.05
N GLN A 135 -4.36 -1.68 -3.23
CA GLN A 135 -3.80 -0.93 -4.36
C GLN A 135 -3.68 -1.80 -5.60
N SER A 136 -3.31 -3.08 -5.46
CA SER A 136 -3.20 -3.99 -6.59
C SER A 136 -3.28 -5.45 -6.18
N LYS A 137 -3.77 -6.28 -7.10
CA LYS A 137 -3.75 -7.74 -7.05
C LYS A 137 -3.05 -8.25 -8.30
N ALA A 138 -2.08 -9.13 -8.15
CA ALA A 138 -1.41 -9.75 -9.29
C ALA A 138 -2.42 -10.55 -10.13
N GLU A 139 -2.35 -10.43 -11.46
CA GLU A 139 -3.23 -11.19 -12.37
C GLU A 139 -2.87 -12.69 -12.45
N THR A 140 -1.61 -13.02 -12.15
CA THR A 140 -1.09 -14.39 -12.25
C THR A 140 -0.69 -14.88 -10.87
N ALA A 141 -1.15 -16.08 -10.52
CA ALA A 141 -0.78 -16.73 -9.26
C ALA A 141 0.66 -17.25 -9.30
N THR A 142 1.38 -17.09 -8.19
CA THR A 142 2.64 -17.78 -7.94
C THR A 142 2.36 -19.11 -7.26
N VAL A 143 3.05 -20.17 -7.69
CA VAL A 143 2.90 -21.50 -7.09
C VAL A 143 4.11 -21.78 -6.21
N SER A 144 3.88 -22.03 -4.93
CA SER A 144 4.93 -22.42 -3.99
C SER A 144 5.49 -23.81 -4.35
N PRO A 145 6.71 -24.17 -3.88
CA PRO A 145 7.25 -25.52 -4.06
C PRO A 145 6.34 -26.64 -3.52
N GLN A 146 5.44 -26.31 -2.59
CA GLN A 146 4.46 -27.21 -2.00
C GLN A 146 3.17 -27.33 -2.83
N GLY A 147 3.05 -26.59 -3.94
CA GLY A 147 1.91 -26.63 -4.85
C GLY A 147 0.76 -25.67 -4.51
N GLU A 148 0.96 -24.76 -3.55
CA GLU A 148 -0.06 -23.76 -3.19
C GLU A 148 0.04 -22.56 -4.14
N ALA A 149 -1.07 -22.23 -4.79
CA ALA A 149 -1.17 -21.07 -5.67
C ALA A 149 -1.67 -19.86 -4.88
N THR A 150 -0.92 -18.77 -4.92
CA THR A 150 -1.26 -17.50 -4.25
C THR A 150 -1.17 -16.33 -5.22
N PHE A 151 -2.02 -15.33 -5.03
CA PHE A 151 -1.95 -14.04 -5.71
C PHE A 151 -1.33 -13.02 -4.77
N LYS A 152 -0.31 -12.31 -5.27
CA LYS A 152 0.30 -11.22 -4.50
C LYS A 152 -0.66 -10.04 -4.47
N VAL A 153 -1.00 -9.56 -3.27
CA VAL A 153 -1.83 -8.38 -3.07
C VAL A 153 -1.03 -7.32 -2.34
N VAL A 154 -1.12 -6.08 -2.81
CA VAL A 154 -0.48 -4.91 -2.21
C VAL A 154 -1.56 -4.01 -1.63
N ILE A 155 -1.44 -3.70 -0.34
CA ILE A 155 -2.35 -2.86 0.42
C ILE A 155 -1.58 -1.63 0.88
N VAL A 156 -2.16 -0.46 0.64
CA VAL A 156 -1.67 0.82 1.17
C VAL A 156 -2.43 1.14 2.44
N LEU A 157 -1.70 1.55 3.47
CA LEU A 157 -2.30 1.99 4.75
C LEU A 157 -2.76 3.44 4.64
N ASP A 158 -3.93 3.73 5.21
CA ASP A 158 -4.45 5.10 5.28
C ASP A 158 -3.58 5.98 6.20
N ASP A 159 -3.00 5.39 7.25
CA ASP A 159 -1.99 6.01 8.12
C ASP A 159 -0.68 5.18 8.15
N THR A 160 0.28 5.57 7.31
CA THR A 160 1.59 4.92 7.25
C THR A 160 2.49 5.24 8.45
N ALA A 161 2.23 6.32 9.19
CA ALA A 161 3.02 6.69 10.37
C ALA A 161 2.78 5.71 11.53
N ALA A 162 1.59 5.14 11.62
CA ALA A 162 1.28 4.09 12.58
C ALA A 162 2.07 2.79 12.34
N ALA A 163 2.56 2.56 11.12
CA ALA A 163 3.46 1.46 10.78
C ALA A 163 4.94 1.86 10.78
N ALA A 164 5.29 3.05 11.29
CA ALA A 164 6.67 3.53 11.27
C ALA A 164 7.62 2.61 12.05
N GLY A 165 8.75 2.28 11.43
CA GLY A 165 9.77 1.41 12.03
C GLY A 165 9.50 -0.09 11.90
N LEU A 166 8.36 -0.49 11.31
CA LEU A 166 8.12 -1.87 10.92
C LEU A 166 8.72 -2.13 9.54
N ASP A 167 9.58 -3.14 9.44
CA ASP A 167 10.11 -3.67 8.19
C ASP A 167 10.05 -5.19 8.26
N GLN A 168 9.48 -5.83 7.23
CA GLN A 168 9.22 -7.28 7.18
C GLN A 168 8.46 -7.82 8.41
N ALA A 169 7.60 -7.00 9.04
CA ALA A 169 6.84 -7.40 10.22
C ALA A 169 5.60 -8.24 9.84
N PRO A 170 5.27 -9.30 10.61
CA PRO A 170 4.05 -10.08 10.35
C PRO A 170 2.82 -9.23 10.68
N VAL A 171 1.87 -9.18 9.75
CA VAL A 171 0.61 -8.45 9.94
C VAL A 171 -0.56 -9.37 9.63
N GLY A 172 -1.70 -9.11 10.28
CA GLY A 172 -2.99 -9.69 9.91
C GLY A 172 -3.72 -8.78 8.93
N VAL A 173 -4.51 -9.37 8.03
CA VAL A 173 -5.46 -8.63 7.19
C VAL A 173 -6.84 -9.20 7.42
N GLU A 174 -7.74 -8.36 7.92
CA GLU A 174 -9.15 -8.65 8.10
C GLU A 174 -9.92 -8.08 6.90
N VAL A 175 -10.65 -8.95 6.21
CA VAL A 175 -11.45 -8.61 5.03
C VAL A 175 -12.92 -8.64 5.42
N ILE A 176 -13.65 -7.58 5.09
CA ILE A 176 -15.09 -7.49 5.34
C ILE A 176 -15.80 -8.04 4.11
N THR A 177 -16.35 -9.26 4.20
CA THR A 177 -17.00 -9.92 3.06
C THR A 177 -18.41 -9.41 2.79
N ASP A 178 -19.10 -9.00 3.85
CA ASP A 178 -20.49 -8.59 3.79
C ASP A 178 -20.71 -7.42 4.75
N ARG A 179 -21.44 -6.41 4.28
CA ARG A 179 -21.80 -5.23 5.06
C ARG A 179 -23.19 -4.74 4.67
N ALA A 180 -23.95 -4.29 5.66
CA ALA A 180 -25.20 -3.57 5.47
C ALA A 180 -25.06 -2.16 6.05
N ASP A 181 -25.21 -1.14 5.19
CA ASP A 181 -25.14 0.27 5.55
C ASP A 181 -26.53 0.90 5.57
N ASP A 182 -26.73 1.91 6.43
CA ASP A 182 -27.98 2.67 6.54
C ASP A 182 -29.22 1.81 6.80
N VAL A 183 -29.07 0.76 7.62
CA VAL A 183 -30.15 -0.18 7.98
C VAL A 183 -30.65 0.00 9.41
N LEU A 184 -31.88 -0.44 9.69
CA LEU A 184 -32.35 -0.62 11.05
C LEU A 184 -31.74 -1.89 11.63
N ALA A 185 -31.00 -1.77 12.73
CA ALA A 185 -30.39 -2.89 13.42
C ALA A 185 -30.95 -3.01 14.83
N VAL A 186 -31.33 -4.23 15.23
CA VAL A 186 -31.80 -4.54 16.58
C VAL A 186 -30.95 -5.67 17.17
N PRO A 187 -30.82 -5.79 18.51
CA PRO A 187 -30.19 -6.95 19.12
C PRO A 187 -30.88 -8.24 18.69
N VAL A 188 -30.12 -9.29 18.40
CA VAL A 188 -30.69 -10.60 18.02
C VAL A 188 -31.63 -11.14 19.10
N THR A 189 -31.38 -10.81 20.37
CA THR A 189 -32.22 -11.20 21.51
C THR A 189 -33.58 -10.51 21.54
N ALA A 190 -33.79 -9.42 20.80
CA ALA A 190 -35.07 -8.74 20.65
C ALA A 190 -35.96 -9.34 19.53
N LEU A 191 -35.41 -10.25 18.72
CA LEU A 191 -36.13 -10.86 17.60
C LEU A 191 -37.00 -12.03 18.08
N LEU A 192 -38.30 -11.93 17.85
CA LEU A 192 -39.30 -12.91 18.23
C LEU A 192 -39.81 -13.67 16.99
N ALA A 193 -39.73 -15.00 17.04
CA ALA A 193 -40.30 -15.85 15.98
C ALA A 193 -41.82 -15.96 16.16
N LEU A 194 -42.58 -15.71 15.10
CA LEU A 194 -44.05 -15.81 15.11
C LEU A 194 -44.51 -17.23 14.74
N ALA A 195 -45.59 -17.69 15.37
CA ALA A 195 -46.17 -19.01 15.12
C ALA A 195 -46.69 -19.19 13.68
N GLU A 196 -47.04 -18.10 13.02
CA GLU A 196 -47.60 -18.07 11.65
C GLU A 196 -46.52 -17.94 10.57
N SER A 197 -45.25 -18.16 10.94
CA SER A 197 -44.02 -17.81 10.19
C SER A 197 -43.67 -16.32 10.22
N GLY A 198 -42.38 -16.02 10.03
CA GLY A 198 -41.84 -14.66 10.08
C GLY A 198 -41.32 -14.24 11.46
N TYR A 199 -40.82 -13.01 11.53
CA TYR A 199 -40.23 -12.43 12.73
C TYR A 199 -40.96 -11.16 13.15
N ALA A 200 -40.86 -10.82 14.43
CA ALA A 200 -41.33 -9.56 14.98
C ALA A 200 -40.35 -9.04 16.03
N VAL A 201 -40.45 -7.75 16.31
CA VAL A 201 -39.83 -7.13 17.48
C VAL A 201 -40.92 -6.55 18.37
N GLU A 202 -40.69 -6.59 19.69
CA GLU A 202 -41.59 -5.96 20.65
C GLU A 202 -41.14 -4.52 20.91
N VAL A 203 -41.98 -3.55 20.56
CA VAL A 203 -41.69 -2.12 20.66
C VAL A 203 -42.40 -1.51 21.87
N GLU A 204 -41.65 -0.82 22.72
CA GLU A 204 -42.19 -0.07 23.86
C GLU A 204 -42.91 1.20 23.37
N GLN A 205 -44.14 1.38 23.83
CA GLN A 205 -44.96 2.55 23.55
C GLN A 205 -44.76 3.65 24.62
N PRO A 206 -45.09 4.91 24.32
CA PRO A 206 -44.92 6.01 25.28
C PRO A 206 -45.73 5.86 26.58
N ASP A 207 -46.81 5.07 26.56
CA ASP A 207 -47.65 4.77 27.72
C ASP A 207 -47.14 3.59 28.57
N GLY A 208 -45.99 3.02 28.21
CA GLY A 208 -45.37 1.87 28.87
C GLY A 208 -45.96 0.52 28.47
N SER A 209 -46.92 0.49 27.53
CA SER A 209 -47.37 -0.75 26.90
C SER A 209 -46.38 -1.20 25.82
N THR A 210 -46.51 -2.43 25.34
CA THR A 210 -45.69 -2.96 24.25
C THR A 210 -46.55 -3.38 23.07
N ARG A 211 -45.96 -3.33 21.87
CA ARG A 211 -46.61 -3.71 20.61
C ARG A 211 -45.66 -4.58 19.78
N LEU A 212 -46.14 -5.72 19.32
CA LEU A 212 -45.44 -6.54 18.33
C LEU A 212 -45.49 -5.88 16.95
N VAL A 213 -44.34 -5.72 16.34
CA VAL A 213 -44.19 -5.20 14.98
C VAL A 213 -43.50 -6.27 14.13
N ALA A 214 -44.18 -6.71 13.07
CA ALA A 214 -43.60 -7.66 12.13
C ALA A 214 -42.41 -7.04 11.39
N VAL A 215 -41.37 -7.85 11.18
CA VAL A 215 -40.13 -7.46 10.52
C VAL A 215 -39.65 -8.58 9.59
N ASP A 216 -39.00 -8.19 8.50
CA ASP A 216 -38.18 -9.09 7.69
C ASP A 216 -36.74 -9.01 8.18
N ALA A 217 -36.15 -10.16 8.52
CA ALA A 217 -34.76 -10.24 8.98
C ALA A 217 -33.80 -10.34 7.80
N GLY A 218 -32.74 -9.53 7.84
CA GLY A 218 -31.65 -9.50 6.86
C GLY A 218 -30.36 -10.09 7.42
N MET A 219 -29.27 -9.32 7.32
CA MET A 219 -27.94 -9.69 7.80
C MET A 219 -27.86 -9.81 9.33
N TYR A 220 -27.04 -10.75 9.82
CA TYR A 220 -26.71 -10.91 11.24
C TYR A 220 -25.21 -10.67 11.44
N ALA A 221 -24.85 -9.71 12.29
CA ALA A 221 -23.46 -9.37 12.57
C ALA A 221 -23.34 -8.73 13.96
N ASP A 222 -22.24 -8.99 14.68
CA ASP A 222 -21.93 -8.36 15.98
C ASP A 222 -23.05 -8.41 17.03
N GLY A 223 -23.83 -9.50 17.04
CA GLY A 223 -24.98 -9.66 17.95
C GLY A 223 -26.21 -8.81 17.60
N LEU A 224 -26.18 -8.17 16.44
CA LEU A 224 -27.28 -7.43 15.84
C LEU A 224 -27.86 -8.19 14.64
N VAL A 225 -29.12 -7.86 14.32
CA VAL A 225 -29.82 -8.29 13.12
C VAL A 225 -30.40 -7.08 12.40
N GLU A 226 -30.16 -7.01 11.10
CA GLU A 226 -30.83 -6.08 10.20
C GLU A 226 -32.33 -6.43 10.12
N VAL A 227 -33.18 -5.43 10.27
CA VAL A 227 -34.62 -5.58 10.17
C VAL A 227 -35.21 -4.58 9.20
N THR A 228 -36.11 -5.04 8.33
CA THR A 228 -36.91 -4.17 7.46
C THR A 228 -38.36 -4.18 7.92
N SER A 229 -38.94 -2.98 8.13
CA SER A 229 -40.36 -2.81 8.43
C SER A 229 -40.83 -1.41 8.10
N THR A 230 -42.07 -1.28 7.62
CA THR A 230 -42.72 0.02 7.39
C THR A 230 -43.28 0.66 8.66
N ALA A 231 -43.31 -0.10 9.75
CA ALA A 231 -43.89 0.30 11.04
C ALA A 231 -42.84 0.56 12.12
N LEU A 232 -41.55 0.59 11.75
CA LEU A 232 -40.41 0.94 12.60
C LEU A 232 -39.71 2.18 12.07
N SER A 233 -39.08 2.92 12.97
CA SER A 233 -38.22 4.06 12.65
C SER A 233 -36.98 4.09 13.56
N PRO A 234 -35.88 4.73 13.11
CA PRO A 234 -34.71 4.90 13.96
C PRO A 234 -35.08 5.60 15.28
N GLY A 235 -34.65 5.02 16.40
CA GLY A 235 -34.93 5.54 17.75
C GLY A 235 -36.09 4.86 18.48
N ASP A 236 -36.86 3.99 17.81
CA ASP A 236 -37.85 3.15 18.48
C ASP A 236 -37.17 2.22 19.50
N ARG A 237 -37.79 2.08 20.68
CA ARG A 237 -37.27 1.23 21.75
C ARG A 237 -37.80 -0.18 21.61
N VAL A 238 -36.91 -1.14 21.43
CA VAL A 238 -37.25 -2.56 21.39
C VAL A 238 -36.92 -3.23 22.72
N VAL A 239 -37.76 -4.17 23.13
CA VAL A 239 -37.55 -4.98 24.33
C VAL A 239 -36.53 -6.07 24.02
N ALA A 240 -35.48 -6.17 24.85
CA ALA A 240 -34.49 -7.24 24.82
C ALA A 240 -34.36 -7.85 26.24
N PRO A 241 -34.31 -9.19 26.38
CA PRO A 241 -34.15 -9.89 27.65
C PRO A 241 -32.74 -9.78 28.25
#